data_AF-A0A0C9WZP0-F1
#
_entry.id   AF-A0A0C9WZP0-F1
#
_cell.length_a   1.000
_cell.length_b   1.000
_cell.length_c   1.000
_cell.angle_alpha   90.00
_cell.angle_beta   90.00
_cell.angle_gamma   90.00
#
_symmetry.space_group_name_H-M   'P 1'
#
loop_
_entity.id
_entity.type
_entity.pdbx_description
1 polymer ?
#
loop_
_entity_poly.entity_id
_entity_poly.type
_entity_poly.pdbx_seq_one_letter_code
_entity_poly.pdbx_strand_id
1 'polypeptide(L)'
;MFIVRPSAVQVNAWSKLISDDTWSWDNLPSAMKKSETFTPPLSSIQSTAGMQYQTSSGGSDGPLQPTYPAYMVPITTNWLPTLNSPRIPTSPDVYNGINIGGFFATFAINPSNWTRSSAKASYYLARSMDCLYIGRGRK
;
A
#
# COMPACT_ATOMS: atom_id res chain seq x y z
N MET A 1 -10.38 0.44 1.79
CA MET A 1 -9.26 -0.26 2.47
C MET A 1 -8.02 -0.10 1.60
N PHE A 2 -7.74 1.12 1.17
CA PHE A 2 -6.67 1.39 0.23
C PHE A 2 -5.38 1.63 1.00
N ILE A 3 -4.27 1.12 0.46
CA ILE A 3 -2.93 1.46 0.90
C ILE A 3 -2.32 2.31 -0.20
N VAL A 4 -2.08 3.57 0.11
CA VAL A 4 -1.41 4.56 -0.75
C VAL A 4 -0.38 5.31 0.10
N ARG A 5 0.72 5.70 -0.52
CA ARG A 5 1.79 6.45 0.16
C ARG A 5 1.72 7.94 -0.20
N PRO A 6 2.22 8.80 0.70
CA PRO A 6 2.32 10.22 0.40
C PRO A 6 3.36 10.47 -0.71
N SER A 7 3.32 11.65 -1.31
CA SER A 7 4.39 12.07 -2.23
C SER A 7 5.64 12.48 -1.46
N ALA A 8 6.81 12.31 -2.09
CA ALA A 8 8.08 12.76 -1.54
C ALA A 8 8.07 14.27 -1.23
N VAL A 9 7.44 15.07 -2.11
CA VAL A 9 7.33 16.52 -1.96
C VAL A 9 6.57 16.89 -0.68
N GLN A 10 5.45 16.22 -0.40
CA GLN A 10 4.65 16.49 0.80
C GLN A 10 5.40 16.11 2.08
N VAL A 11 6.03 14.94 2.09
CA VAL A 11 6.81 14.46 3.24
C VAL A 11 7.98 15.39 3.53
N ASN A 12 8.73 15.77 2.50
CA ASN A 12 9.86 16.69 2.64
C ASN A 12 9.42 18.11 3.04
N ALA A 13 8.26 18.58 2.58
CA ALA A 13 7.72 19.86 3.03
C ALA A 13 7.41 19.85 4.54
N TRP A 14 6.86 18.74 5.04
CA TRP A 14 6.59 18.60 6.46
C TRP A 14 7.87 18.47 7.29
N SER A 15 8.83 17.65 6.85
CA SER A 15 10.16 17.55 7.48
C SER A 15 10.83 18.91 7.64
N LYS A 16 10.80 19.75 6.60
CA LYS A 16 11.31 21.13 6.65
C LYS A 16 10.56 22.01 7.65
N LEU A 17 9.24 21.87 7.74
CA LEU A 17 8.41 22.67 8.65
C LEU A 17 8.77 22.39 10.13
N ILE A 18 9.05 21.14 10.46
CA ILE A 18 9.37 20.73 11.84
C ILE A 18 10.88 20.69 12.11
N SER A 19 11.72 20.93 11.10
CA SER A 19 13.18 20.84 11.18
C SER A 19 13.67 19.48 11.70
N ASP A 20 13.06 18.39 11.23
CA ASP A 20 13.40 17.02 11.59
C ASP A 20 13.46 16.13 10.35
N ASP A 21 14.69 15.71 10.00
CA ASP A 21 14.97 14.88 8.84
C ASP A 21 14.54 13.42 9.01
N THR A 22 14.22 12.98 10.24
CA THR A 22 13.60 11.66 10.50
C THR A 22 12.33 11.48 9.65
N TRP A 23 11.64 12.59 9.38
CA TRP A 23 10.41 12.63 8.62
C TRP A 23 10.59 13.06 7.16
N SER A 24 11.80 13.00 6.63
CA SER A 24 12.07 13.18 5.19
C SER A 24 11.69 11.94 4.39
N TRP A 25 11.52 12.12 3.07
CA TRP A 25 11.25 11.02 2.16
C TRP A 25 12.42 10.04 2.04
N ASP A 26 13.64 10.42 2.38
CA ASP A 26 14.76 9.47 2.32
C ASP A 26 14.71 8.48 3.50
N ASN A 27 14.12 8.89 4.63
CA ASN A 27 14.05 8.08 5.86
C ASN A 27 12.71 7.37 6.05
N LEU A 28 11.58 8.01 5.71
CA LEU A 28 10.25 7.47 5.96
C LEU A 28 9.92 6.15 5.22
N PRO A 29 10.33 5.93 3.95
CA PRO A 29 10.01 4.71 3.21
C PRO A 29 10.56 3.44 3.84
N SER A 30 11.68 3.51 4.56
CA SER A 30 12.22 2.37 5.30
C SER A 30 11.22 1.89 6.37
N ALA A 31 10.66 2.82 7.14
CA ALA A 31 9.63 2.52 8.13
C ALA A 31 8.32 2.01 7.49
N MET A 32 7.91 2.60 6.35
CA MET A 32 6.74 2.12 5.61
C MET A 32 6.92 0.68 5.12
N LYS A 33 8.07 0.35 4.51
CA LYS A 33 8.40 -1.01 4.07
C LYS A 33 8.49 -1.97 5.25
N LYS A 34 9.09 -1.56 6.38
CA LYS A 34 9.14 -2.39 7.60
C LYS A 34 7.74 -2.77 8.12
N SER A 35 6.73 -1.94 7.85
CA SER A 35 5.37 -2.16 8.34
C SER A 35 4.61 -3.24 7.54
N GLU A 36 5.03 -3.55 6.32
CA GLU A 36 4.24 -4.34 5.37
C GLU A 36 4.99 -5.52 4.72
N THR A 37 4.22 -6.48 4.22
CA THR A 37 4.63 -7.52 3.27
C THR A 37 3.77 -7.36 2.03
N PHE A 38 4.33 -6.80 0.96
CA PHE A 38 3.62 -6.63 -0.30
C PHE A 38 3.53 -7.96 -1.05
N THR A 39 2.31 -8.31 -1.47
CA THR A 39 2.08 -9.46 -2.33
C THR A 39 1.61 -8.99 -3.73
N PRO A 40 2.33 -9.35 -4.80
CA PRO A 40 1.94 -9.05 -6.18
C PRO A 40 0.51 -9.53 -6.53
N PRO A 41 -0.13 -8.94 -7.55
CA PRO A 41 -1.44 -9.40 -8.00
C PRO A 41 -1.37 -10.83 -8.55
N LEU A 42 -2.50 -11.53 -8.52
CA LEU A 42 -2.67 -12.74 -9.33
C LEU A 42 -2.49 -12.40 -10.81
N SER A 43 -1.91 -13.31 -11.59
CA SER A 43 -1.68 -13.10 -13.03
C SER A 43 -2.96 -12.78 -13.80
N SER A 44 -4.09 -13.41 -13.45
CA SER A 44 -5.40 -13.11 -14.04
C SER A 44 -5.87 -11.68 -13.78
N ILE A 45 -5.57 -11.15 -12.60
CA ILE A 45 -5.91 -9.77 -12.20
C ILE A 45 -4.99 -8.78 -12.88
N GLN A 46 -3.70 -9.07 -12.96
CA GLN A 46 -2.76 -8.26 -13.72
C GLN A 46 -3.15 -8.15 -15.19
N SER A 47 -3.55 -9.26 -15.81
CA SER A 47 -4.02 -9.27 -17.20
C SER A 47 -5.33 -8.52 -17.41
N THR A 48 -6.22 -8.49 -16.41
CA THR A 48 -7.50 -7.76 -16.49
C THR A 48 -7.31 -6.25 -16.31
N ALA A 49 -6.50 -5.83 -15.35
CA ALA A 49 -6.37 -4.42 -15.00
C ALA A 49 -5.20 -3.71 -15.68
N GLY A 50 -4.19 -4.45 -16.16
CA GLY A 50 -2.96 -3.89 -16.71
C GLY A 50 -2.15 -3.08 -15.70
N MET A 51 -2.37 -3.30 -14.39
CA MET A 51 -1.75 -2.52 -13.33
C MET A 51 -0.24 -2.73 -13.27
N GLN A 52 0.50 -1.64 -13.09
CA GLN A 52 1.96 -1.66 -12.93
C GLN A 52 2.33 -1.56 -11.45
N TYR A 53 3.41 -2.23 -11.06
CA TYR A 53 3.92 -2.23 -9.69
C TYR A 53 5.42 -2.51 -9.67
N GLN A 54 6.08 -2.09 -8.60
CA GLN A 54 7.47 -2.45 -8.29
C GLN A 54 7.53 -3.13 -6.93
N THR A 55 8.02 -4.38 -6.90
CA THR A 55 8.17 -5.13 -5.66
C THR A 55 9.18 -4.47 -4.72
N SER A 56 10.19 -3.80 -5.25
CA SER A 56 11.20 -3.06 -4.50
C SER A 56 10.63 -1.89 -3.70
N SER A 57 9.46 -1.38 -4.08
CA SER A 57 8.75 -0.32 -3.34
C SER A 57 7.93 -0.87 -2.18
N GLY A 58 7.56 -2.15 -2.21
CA GLY A 58 6.91 -2.83 -1.09
C GLY A 58 7.90 -3.29 -0.01
N GLY A 59 7.38 -3.58 1.18
CA GLY A 59 8.07 -4.35 2.21
C GLY A 59 7.94 -5.86 2.01
N SER A 60 8.75 -6.65 2.73
CA SER A 60 8.80 -8.11 2.62
C SER A 60 8.46 -8.87 3.91
N ASP A 61 8.56 -8.22 5.07
CA ASP A 61 8.59 -8.91 6.38
C ASP A 61 7.64 -8.28 7.42
N GLY A 62 6.90 -7.24 7.03
CA GLY A 62 5.96 -6.56 7.92
C GLY A 62 4.60 -7.26 7.99
N PRO A 63 3.85 -7.12 9.09
CA PRO A 63 2.61 -7.87 9.28
C PRO A 63 1.39 -7.29 8.54
N LEU A 64 1.44 -6.04 8.07
CA LEU A 64 0.42 -5.50 7.17
C LEU A 64 0.54 -6.19 5.81
N GLN A 65 -0.59 -6.51 5.17
CA GLN A 65 -0.61 -7.22 3.89
C GLN A 65 -1.22 -6.33 2.80
N PRO A 66 -0.43 -5.48 2.11
CA PRO A 66 -0.86 -4.81 0.90
C PRO A 66 -0.82 -5.77 -0.29
N THR A 67 -1.93 -5.88 -0.99
CA THR A 67 -2.04 -6.66 -2.24
C THR A 67 -3.20 -6.15 -3.09
N TYR A 68 -3.42 -6.74 -4.25
CA TYR A 68 -4.56 -6.46 -5.11
C TYR A 68 -5.68 -7.48 -4.85
N PRO A 69 -6.96 -7.10 -5.05
CA PRO A 69 -8.06 -8.03 -4.82
C PRO A 69 -8.00 -9.22 -5.79
N ALA A 70 -8.44 -10.40 -5.35
CA ALA A 70 -8.52 -11.61 -6.18
C ALA A 70 -9.52 -11.53 -7.33
N TYR A 71 -10.33 -10.48 -7.36
CA TYR A 71 -11.33 -10.23 -8.38
C TYR A 71 -11.38 -8.75 -8.73
N MET A 72 -11.36 -8.46 -10.03
CA MET A 72 -11.61 -7.14 -10.58
C MET A 72 -12.71 -7.26 -11.63
N VAL A 73 -13.68 -6.35 -11.58
CA VAL A 73 -14.80 -6.36 -12.52
C VAL A 73 -14.31 -6.02 -13.93
N PRO A 74 -14.82 -6.63 -15.01
CA PRO A 74 -14.28 -6.47 -16.36
C PRO A 74 -14.16 -5.02 -16.85
N ILE A 75 -15.03 -4.11 -16.38
CA ILE A 75 -14.97 -2.69 -16.72
C ILE A 75 -13.67 -2.01 -16.28
N THR A 76 -12.93 -2.56 -15.31
CA THR A 76 -11.64 -1.99 -14.88
C THR A 76 -10.58 -2.02 -15.96
N THR A 77 -10.70 -2.91 -16.96
CA THR A 77 -9.82 -2.95 -18.15
C THR A 77 -9.73 -1.60 -18.86
N ASN A 78 -10.79 -0.80 -18.81
CA ASN A 78 -10.88 0.49 -19.50
C ASN A 78 -10.26 1.65 -18.71
N TRP A 79 -9.93 1.47 -17.42
CA TRP A 79 -9.49 2.57 -16.55
C TRP A 79 -8.19 3.22 -17.03
N LEU A 80 -7.11 2.44 -17.15
CA LEU A 80 -5.81 2.97 -17.58
C LEU A 80 -5.82 3.50 -19.03
N PRO A 81 -6.44 2.80 -20.02
CA PRO A 81 -6.59 3.34 -21.37
C PRO A 81 -7.35 4.66 -21.42
N THR A 82 -8.41 4.82 -20.62
CA THR A 82 -9.20 6.06 -20.57
C THR A 82 -8.37 7.22 -20.05
N LEU A 83 -7.48 7.00 -19.07
CA LEU A 83 -6.55 8.03 -18.58
C LEU A 83 -5.42 8.34 -19.58
N ASN A 84 -4.93 7.33 -20.28
CA ASN A 84 -3.90 7.51 -21.30
C ASN A 84 -4.41 8.34 -22.51
N SER A 85 -5.71 8.27 -22.83
CA SER A 85 -6.32 9.04 -23.93
C SER A 85 -6.09 10.57 -23.84
N PRO A 86 -6.40 11.24 -22.71
CA PRO A 86 -6.03 12.64 -22.48
C PRO A 86 -4.56 12.83 -22.02
N ARG A 87 -3.67 11.85 -22.28
CA ARG A 87 -2.24 11.89 -21.95
C ARG A 87 -1.91 11.91 -20.46
N ILE A 88 -2.74 11.29 -19.61
CA ILE A 88 -2.38 11.00 -18.21
C ILE A 88 -1.71 9.62 -18.20
N PRO A 89 -0.37 9.54 -18.10
CA PRO A 89 0.34 8.27 -18.25
C PRO A 89 0.03 7.32 -17.09
N THR A 90 0.08 6.02 -17.35
CA THR A 90 0.11 5.00 -16.31
C THR A 90 1.39 5.14 -15.48
N SER A 91 1.26 5.17 -14.16
CA SER A 91 2.42 5.25 -13.27
C SER A 91 3.00 3.86 -13.02
N PRO A 92 4.30 3.65 -13.26
CA PRO A 92 4.94 2.36 -13.03
C PRO A 92 5.15 2.05 -11.55
N ASP A 93 5.17 3.08 -10.70
CA ASP A 93 5.41 2.95 -9.28
C ASP A 93 4.90 4.16 -8.48
N VAL A 94 3.65 4.09 -8.02
CA VAL A 94 3.05 5.13 -7.16
C VAL A 94 3.49 5.07 -5.71
N TYR A 95 4.26 4.05 -5.31
CA TYR A 95 4.66 3.79 -3.93
C TYR A 95 6.06 4.31 -3.62
N ASN A 96 6.78 4.83 -4.61
CA ASN A 96 8.11 5.41 -4.48
C ASN A 96 8.10 6.96 -4.42
N GLY A 97 7.02 7.55 -3.91
CA GLY A 97 6.95 8.99 -3.64
C GLY A 97 6.53 9.85 -4.83
N ILE A 98 6.29 9.24 -5.98
CA ILE A 98 5.69 9.86 -7.16
C ILE A 98 4.32 9.24 -7.40
N ASN A 99 3.29 9.84 -6.82
CA ASN A 99 1.91 9.35 -6.84
C ASN A 99 1.04 10.05 -7.91
N ILE A 100 1.65 10.41 -9.04
CA ILE A 100 0.99 11.09 -10.17
C ILE A 100 0.81 10.09 -11.31
N GLY A 101 -0.35 10.14 -11.99
CA GLY A 101 -0.67 9.31 -13.15
C GLY A 101 -1.84 8.35 -12.89
N GLY A 102 -2.14 7.51 -13.88
CA GLY A 102 -3.12 6.45 -13.76
C GLY A 102 -2.54 5.22 -13.06
N PHE A 103 -3.24 4.71 -12.05
CA PHE A 103 -2.83 3.50 -11.34
C PHE A 103 -4.03 2.82 -10.69
N PHE A 104 -3.79 1.62 -10.17
CA PHE A 104 -4.67 0.94 -9.23
C PHE A 104 -3.98 0.86 -7.88
N ALA A 105 -4.66 1.30 -6.83
CA ALA A 105 -4.13 1.19 -5.47
C ALA A 105 -4.25 -0.25 -4.96
N THR A 106 -3.26 -0.66 -4.16
CA THR A 106 -3.33 -1.86 -3.34
C THR A 106 -4.33 -1.68 -2.21
N PHE A 107 -4.71 -2.80 -1.62
CA PHE A 107 -5.62 -2.91 -0.51
C PHE A 107 -4.96 -3.69 0.62
N ALA A 108 -5.34 -3.38 1.87
CA ALA A 108 -4.91 -4.15 3.04
C ALA A 108 -5.67 -5.48 3.12
N ILE A 109 -5.32 -6.47 2.29
CA ILE A 109 -5.97 -7.79 2.21
C ILE A 109 -4.94 -8.85 2.55
N ASN A 110 -5.30 -9.82 3.40
CA ASN A 110 -4.49 -11.01 3.58
C ASN A 110 -4.63 -11.92 2.34
N PRO A 111 -3.57 -12.15 1.55
CA PRO A 111 -3.65 -12.92 0.31
C PRO A 111 -3.97 -14.41 0.53
N SER A 112 -3.78 -14.96 1.74
CA SER A 112 -4.04 -16.38 2.00
C SER A 112 -5.54 -16.71 2.16
N ASN A 113 -6.35 -15.73 2.54
CA ASN A 113 -7.78 -15.94 2.83
C ASN A 113 -8.70 -14.81 2.37
N TRP A 114 -8.15 -13.79 1.70
CA TRP A 114 -8.87 -12.64 1.16
C TRP A 114 -9.66 -11.81 2.18
N THR A 115 -9.31 -11.93 3.47
CA THR A 115 -9.89 -11.11 4.54
C THR A 115 -9.12 -9.81 4.72
N ARG A 116 -9.76 -8.83 5.36
CA ARG A 116 -9.14 -7.54 5.69
C ARG A 116 -7.92 -7.73 6.59
N SER A 117 -6.77 -7.24 6.14
CA SER A 117 -5.55 -7.03 6.94
C SER A 117 -5.70 -5.75 7.78
N SER A 118 -6.48 -5.85 8.86
CA SER A 118 -6.67 -4.74 9.81
C SER A 118 -5.47 -4.59 10.74
N ALA A 119 -5.25 -3.41 11.32
CA ALA A 119 -4.20 -3.21 12.31
C ALA A 119 -4.27 -4.22 13.48
N LYS A 120 -5.49 -4.58 13.91
CA LYS A 120 -5.71 -5.64 14.91
C LYS A 120 -5.25 -7.01 14.42
N ALA A 121 -5.59 -7.38 13.19
CA ALA A 121 -5.16 -8.66 12.61
C ALA A 121 -3.64 -8.71 12.46
N SER A 122 -3.04 -7.64 11.91
CA SER A 122 -1.61 -7.55 11.62
C SER A 122 -0.74 -7.46 12.87
N TYR A 123 -1.02 -6.52 13.80
CA TYR A 123 -0.08 -6.21 14.87
C TYR A 123 -0.44 -6.81 16.21
N TYR A 124 -1.70 -7.19 16.42
CA TYR A 124 -2.14 -7.73 17.71
C TYR A 124 -2.31 -9.25 17.66
N LEU A 125 -3.17 -9.75 16.77
CA LEU A 125 -3.48 -11.19 16.73
C LEU A 125 -2.30 -12.02 16.23
N ALA A 126 -1.50 -11.50 15.30
CA ALA A 126 -0.30 -12.18 14.81
C ALA A 126 0.88 -12.13 15.79
N ARG A 127 0.80 -11.34 16.86
CA ARG A 127 1.90 -11.11 17.82
C ARG A 127 1.41 -11.11 19.27
N SER A 128 0.54 -12.06 19.64
CA SER A 128 0.12 -12.22 21.03
C SER A 128 1.34 -12.59 21.89
N MET A 129 1.77 -11.65 22.74
CA MET A 129 2.84 -11.86 23.72
C MET A 129 2.23 -11.87 25.12
N ASP A 130 2.76 -12.69 26.01
CA ASP A 130 2.28 -12.84 27.40
C ASP A 130 2.34 -11.52 28.20
N CYS A 131 3.10 -10.54 27.73
CA CYS A 131 3.21 -9.21 28.34
C CYS A 131 2.22 -8.17 27.80
N LEU A 132 1.37 -8.48 26.82
CA LEU A 132 0.45 -7.52 26.20
C LEU A 132 -1.01 -7.71 26.67
N TYR A 133 -1.50 -6.78 27.48
CA TYR A 133 -2.87 -6.78 28.00
C TYR A 133 -3.76 -5.75 27.29
N ILE A 134 -4.95 -6.15 26.85
CA ILE A 134 -5.95 -5.25 26.25
C ILE A 134 -7.28 -5.37 27.01
N GLY A 135 -7.63 -4.33 27.75
CA GLY A 135 -8.99 -4.18 28.30
C GLY A 135 -9.96 -3.72 27.21
N ARG A 136 -10.99 -4.53 26.89
CA ARG A 136 -12.09 -4.08 26.03
C ARG A 136 -13.23 -3.59 26.89
N GLY A 137 -13.73 -2.38 26.59
CA GLY A 137 -14.97 -1.79 27.10
C GLY A 137 -15.32 -2.15 28.54
N ARG A 138 -14.85 -1.34 29.50
CA ARG A 138 -15.53 -1.27 30.81
C ARG A 138 -16.90 -0.66 30.55
N LYS A 139 -17.97 -1.41 30.86
CA LYS A 139 -19.30 -0.82 31.02
C LYS A 139 -19.31 0.04 32.27
#